data_AF-A0A0G1HXJ7-F1
#
_entry.id   AF-A0A0G1HXJ7-F1
#
_cell.length_a   1.000
_cell.length_b   1.000
_cell.length_c   1.000
_cell.angle_alpha   90.00
_cell.angle_beta   90.00
_cell.angle_gamma   90.00
#
_symmetry.space_group_name_H-M   'P 1'
#
loop_
_entity.id
_entity.type
_entity.pdbx_description
1 polymer ?
#
loop_
_entity_poly.entity_id
_entity_poly.type
_entity_poly.pdbx_seq_one_letter_code
_entity_poly.pdbx_strand_id
1 'polypeptide(L)'
;MNIDPQDITIKIKILKGAGKTLAQATVTLFGCWTEHGWRIMTSDHIHPTLGEYIWIQSPCFKAGATWKEMVFIDDLKLYGKLQEKIYDSYRLERAKHPTETVPVNTDTDLSKDISDEIPF
;
A
#
# COMPACT_ATOMS: atom_id res chain seq x y z
N MET A 1 4.26 -23.17 -11.18
CA MET A 1 4.14 -22.29 -12.36
C MET A 1 5.01 -21.08 -12.07
N ASN A 2 5.97 -20.73 -12.93
CA ASN A 2 6.84 -19.57 -12.69
C ASN A 2 6.15 -18.35 -13.30
N ILE A 3 5.69 -17.42 -12.46
CA ILE A 3 5.09 -16.16 -12.93
C ILE A 3 6.24 -15.16 -13.08
N ASP A 4 6.48 -14.67 -14.30
CA ASP A 4 7.42 -13.59 -14.52
C ASP A 4 6.74 -12.26 -14.12
N PRO A 5 7.43 -11.34 -13.44
CA PRO A 5 6.92 -9.98 -13.24
C PRO A 5 6.34 -9.33 -14.50
N GLN A 6 6.84 -9.64 -15.70
CA GLN A 6 6.31 -9.11 -16.96
C GLN A 6 4.86 -9.54 -17.24
N ASP A 7 4.43 -10.68 -16.71
CA ASP A 7 3.07 -11.21 -16.90
C ASP A 7 2.02 -10.50 -16.02
N ILE A 8 2.47 -9.62 -15.12
CA ILE A 8 1.61 -8.90 -14.17
C ILE A 8 1.39 -7.47 -14.67
N THR A 9 0.16 -7.11 -15.01
CA THR A 9 -0.24 -5.73 -15.32
C THR A 9 -1.00 -5.14 -14.15
N ILE A 10 -0.65 -3.92 -13.73
CA ILE A 10 -1.32 -3.22 -12.63
C ILE A 10 -1.98 -1.96 -13.17
N LYS A 11 -3.24 -1.73 -12.78
CA LYS A 11 -3.94 -0.45 -12.97
C LYS A 11 -4.30 0.12 -11.61
N ILE A 12 -3.94 1.38 -11.39
CA ILE A 12 -4.19 2.08 -10.12
C ILE A 12 -5.30 3.10 -10.32
N LYS A 13 -6.22 3.14 -9.36
CA LYS A 13 -7.21 4.19 -9.20
C LYS A 13 -6.96 4.88 -7.86
N ILE A 14 -6.48 6.11 -7.89
CA ILE A 14 -6.34 6.94 -6.69
C ILE A 14 -7.74 7.27 -6.16
N LEU A 15 -7.96 7.07 -4.86
CA LEU A 15 -9.21 7.41 -4.20
C LEU A 15 -9.08 8.79 -3.55
N LYS A 16 -10.07 9.65 -3.79
CA LYS A 16 -10.12 10.99 -3.19
C LYS A 16 -10.96 10.93 -1.91
N GLY A 17 -10.36 11.24 -0.75
CA GLY A 17 -11.08 11.36 0.52
C GLY A 17 -10.19 11.10 1.75
N ALA A 18 -10.66 11.52 2.93
CA ALA A 18 -9.98 11.38 4.23
C ALA A 18 -10.02 9.95 4.82
N GLY A 19 -10.17 8.94 3.98
CA GLY A 19 -10.26 7.55 4.40
C GLY A 19 -8.87 6.91 4.57
N LYS A 20 -8.82 5.75 5.24
CA LYS A 20 -7.60 4.94 5.32
C LYS A 20 -7.17 4.36 3.97
N THR A 21 -8.06 4.30 2.97
CA THR A 21 -7.74 3.75 1.65
C THR A 21 -7.30 4.87 0.70
N LEU A 22 -6.05 4.80 0.25
CA LEU A 22 -5.41 5.77 -0.64
C LEU A 22 -5.71 5.47 -2.11
N ALA A 23 -5.72 4.19 -2.47
CA ALA A 23 -5.94 3.77 -3.85
C ALA A 23 -6.50 2.34 -3.93
N GLN A 24 -7.07 2.02 -5.08
CA GLN A 24 -7.43 0.66 -5.46
C GLN A 24 -6.56 0.20 -6.62
N ALA A 25 -6.10 -1.04 -6.56
CA ALA A 25 -5.38 -1.68 -7.64
C ALA A 25 -6.27 -2.74 -8.31
N THR A 26 -6.13 -2.85 -9.63
CA THR A 26 -6.58 -3.98 -10.42
C THR A 26 -5.34 -4.70 -10.93
N VAL A 27 -5.26 -6.00 -10.67
CA VAL A 27 -4.14 -6.87 -11.06
C VAL A 27 -4.61 -7.73 -12.22
N THR A 28 -3.93 -7.69 -13.35
CA THR A 28 -4.16 -8.62 -14.47
C THR A 28 -2.95 -9.53 -14.63
N LEU A 29 -3.14 -10.83 -14.46
CA LEU A 29 -2.13 -11.87 -14.66
C LEU A 29 -2.28 -12.48 -16.06
N PHE A 30 -1.16 -12.69 -16.75
CA PHE A 30 -1.07 -13.32 -18.07
C PHE A 30 -1.95 -12.68 -19.15
N GLY A 31 -2.35 -11.41 -18.95
CA GLY A 31 -3.26 -10.69 -19.85
C GLY A 31 -4.71 -11.20 -19.88
N CYS A 32 -5.05 -12.29 -19.18
CA CYS A 32 -6.37 -12.93 -19.27
C CYS A 32 -7.09 -13.08 -17.92
N TRP A 33 -6.38 -12.99 -16.79
CA TRP A 33 -6.96 -13.14 -15.47
C TRP A 33 -6.93 -11.82 -14.73
N THR A 34 -8.08 -11.17 -14.53
CA THR A 34 -8.15 -9.86 -13.88
C THR A 34 -8.81 -9.95 -12.51
N GLU A 35 -8.10 -9.44 -11.51
CA GLU A 35 -8.52 -9.36 -10.12
C GLU A 35 -8.72 -7.90 -9.72
N HIS A 36 -9.90 -7.62 -9.20
CA HIS A 36 -10.25 -6.31 -8.65
C HIS A 36 -10.25 -6.35 -7.12
N GLY A 37 -10.12 -5.18 -6.51
CA GLY A 37 -10.36 -5.02 -5.06
C GLY A 37 -9.10 -5.05 -4.20
N TRP A 38 -7.92 -5.07 -4.80
CA TRP A 38 -6.67 -4.80 -4.09
C TRP A 38 -6.70 -3.35 -3.58
N ARG A 39 -6.29 -3.14 -2.32
CA ARG A 39 -6.34 -1.82 -1.68
C ARG A 39 -4.97 -1.40 -1.20
N ILE A 40 -4.61 -0.15 -1.46
CA ILE A 40 -3.46 0.52 -0.87
C ILE A 40 -4.01 1.45 0.22
N MET A 41 -3.53 1.27 1.45
CA MET A 41 -4.06 1.94 2.63
C MET A 41 -2.94 2.57 3.45
N THR A 42 -3.27 3.55 4.28
CA THR A 42 -2.37 4.05 5.32
C THR A 42 -2.19 2.98 6.41
N SER A 43 -1.00 2.93 6.98
CA SER A 43 -0.63 2.02 8.06
C SER A 43 0.03 2.81 9.19
N ASP A 44 -0.22 2.42 10.42
CA ASP A 44 0.47 2.97 11.60
C ASP A 44 1.88 2.34 11.78
N HIS A 45 2.16 1.28 11.02
CA HIS A 45 3.44 0.58 11.02
C HIS A 45 4.13 0.65 9.66
N ILE A 46 5.45 0.80 9.68
CA ILE A 46 6.27 0.78 8.47
C ILE A 46 6.21 -0.60 7.80
N HIS A 47 5.99 -0.62 6.48
CA HIS A 47 6.00 -1.85 5.73
C HIS A 47 7.42 -2.43 5.69
N PRO A 48 7.62 -3.72 6.03
CA PRO A 48 8.96 -4.29 6.22
C PRO A 48 9.83 -4.26 4.96
N THR A 49 9.22 -4.32 3.77
CA THR A 49 9.93 -4.32 2.49
C THR A 49 9.86 -2.99 1.73
N LEU A 50 8.80 -2.19 1.92
CA LEU A 50 8.57 -0.98 1.13
C LEU A 50 9.09 0.27 1.83
N GLY A 51 9.34 0.21 3.14
CA GLY A 51 9.88 1.34 3.92
C GLY A 51 8.91 2.52 4.08
N GLU A 52 7.62 2.33 3.80
CA GLU A 52 6.58 3.35 3.93
C GLU A 52 5.47 2.93 4.90
N TYR A 53 4.75 3.92 5.43
CA TYR A 53 3.56 3.75 6.29
C TYR A 53 2.31 3.38 5.47
N ILE A 54 2.44 2.31 4.69
CA ILE A 54 1.40 1.80 3.79
C ILE A 54 1.14 0.33 4.05
N TRP A 55 -0.09 -0.09 3.79
CA TRP A 55 -0.50 -1.48 3.79
C TRP A 55 -1.21 -1.81 2.49
N ILE A 56 -0.69 -2.81 1.78
CA ILE A 56 -1.32 -3.38 0.58
C ILE A 56 -2.13 -4.59 1.03
N GLN A 57 -3.45 -4.49 0.85
CA GLN A 57 -4.39 -5.53 1.23
C GLN A 57 -4.93 -6.24 -0.01
N SER A 58 -4.94 -7.58 0.07
CA SER A 58 -5.58 -8.48 -0.90
C SER A 58 -7.10 -8.23 -0.99
N PRO A 59 -7.74 -8.60 -2.10
CA PRO A 59 -9.19 -8.56 -2.22
C PRO A 59 -9.83 -9.44 -1.13
N CYS A 60 -10.83 -8.90 -0.45
CA CYS A 60 -11.52 -9.61 0.62
C CYS A 60 -13.03 -9.40 0.55
N PHE A 61 -13.79 -10.38 1.02
CA PHE A 61 -15.25 -10.31 1.13
C PHE A 61 -15.68 -10.52 2.58
N LYS A 62 -16.85 -9.99 2.91
CA LYS A 62 -17.45 -10.16 4.24
C LYS A 62 -18.25 -11.46 4.27
N ALA A 63 -17.85 -12.38 5.13
CA ALA A 63 -18.55 -13.63 5.41
C ALA A 63 -19.07 -13.59 6.86
N GLY A 64 -20.34 -13.18 7.02
CA GLY A 64 -20.95 -12.95 8.33
C GLY A 64 -20.27 -11.81 9.08
N ALA A 65 -19.71 -12.09 10.25
CA ALA A 65 -18.97 -11.12 11.06
C ALA A 65 -17.47 -11.02 10.70
N THR A 66 -16.97 -11.88 9.81
CA THR A 66 -15.54 -12.00 9.48
C THR A 66 -15.24 -11.51 8.07
N TRP A 67 -14.05 -10.96 7.87
CA TRP A 67 -13.51 -10.69 6.54
C TRP A 67 -12.63 -11.86 6.12
N LYS A 68 -12.84 -12.35 4.90
CA LYS A 68 -12.08 -13.45 4.30
C LYS A 68 -11.40 -12.98 3.03
N GLU A 69 -10.16 -13.38 2.84
CA GLU A 69 -9.43 -13.11 1.59
C GLU A 69 -10.06 -13.91 0.44
N MET A 70 -10.11 -13.30 -0.74
CA MET A 70 -10.59 -13.92 -1.97
C MET A 70 -9.45 -14.51 -2.79
N VAL A 71 -8.26 -13.94 -2.64
CA VAL A 71 -7.06 -14.30 -3.41
C VAL A 71 -6.00 -14.77 -2.43
N PHE A 72 -5.42 -15.93 -2.73
CA PHE A 72 -4.35 -16.52 -1.95
C PHE A 72 -3.16 -16.79 -2.88
N ILE A 73 -2.00 -16.26 -2.52
CA ILE A 73 -0.74 -16.50 -3.22
C ILE A 73 0.14 -17.28 -2.25
N ASP A 74 0.41 -18.54 -2.58
CA ASP A 74 1.14 -19.50 -1.75
C ASP A 74 2.66 -19.29 -1.80
N ASP A 75 3.18 -18.76 -2.91
CA ASP A 75 4.58 -18.36 -3.05
C ASP A 75 4.80 -16.95 -2.45
N LEU A 76 5.44 -16.91 -1.28
CA LEU A 76 5.83 -15.66 -0.59
C LEU A 76 6.71 -14.73 -1.45
N LYS A 77 7.57 -15.27 -2.32
CA LYS A 77 8.41 -14.45 -3.20
C LYS A 77 7.59 -13.79 -4.29
N LEU A 78 6.64 -14.52 -4.86
CA LEU A 78 5.70 -13.99 -5.84
C LEU A 78 4.81 -12.92 -5.18
N TYR A 79 4.32 -13.18 -3.97
CA TYR A 79 3.52 -12.22 -3.22
C TYR A 79 4.28 -10.92 -2.96
N GLY A 80 5.53 -11.00 -2.51
CA GLY A 80 6.40 -9.83 -2.32
C GLY A 80 6.59 -9.03 -3.62
N LYS A 81 6.91 -9.70 -4.73
CA LYS A 81 7.04 -9.05 -6.04
C LYS A 81 5.75 -8.40 -6.52
N LEU A 82 4.60 -9.01 -6.26
CA LEU A 82 3.30 -8.42 -6.59
C LEU A 82 3.06 -7.14 -5.78
N GLN A 83 3.35 -7.17 -4.48
CA GLN A 83 3.22 -5.99 -3.62
C GLN A 83 4.15 -4.85 -4.08
N GLU A 84 5.41 -5.15 -4.40
CA GLU A 84 6.35 -4.18 -4.98
C GLU A 84 5.80 -3.58 -6.28
N LYS A 85 5.28 -4.41 -7.20
CA LYS A 85 4.73 -3.93 -8.46
C LYS A 85 3.47 -3.08 -8.30
N ILE A 86 2.60 -3.43 -7.36
CA ILE A 86 1.43 -2.61 -6.99
C ILE A 86 1.89 -1.26 -6.48
N TYR A 87 2.88 -1.25 -5.60
CA TYR A 87 3.42 -0.05 -5.00
C TYR A 87 4.12 0.86 -6.01
N ASP A 88 4.98 0.32 -6.87
CA ASP A 88 5.65 1.08 -7.93
C ASP A 88 4.63 1.73 -8.86
N SER A 89 3.60 0.98 -9.26
CA SER A 89 2.50 1.49 -10.09
C SER A 89 1.74 2.60 -9.38
N TYR A 90 1.54 2.48 -8.06
CA TYR A 90 0.90 3.52 -7.26
C TYR A 90 1.73 4.80 -7.19
N ARG A 91 3.04 4.70 -6.98
CA ARG A 91 3.94 5.87 -6.98
C ARG A 91 3.95 6.58 -8.32
N LEU A 92 4.01 5.80 -9.40
CA LEU A 92 3.95 6.34 -10.77
C LEU A 92 2.65 7.08 -11.03
N GLU A 93 1.52 6.50 -10.63
CA GLU A 93 0.21 7.14 -10.83
C GLU A 93 0.05 8.39 -9.96
N ARG A 94 0.49 8.32 -8.69
CA ARG A 94 0.51 9.47 -7.79
C ARG A 94 1.37 10.62 -8.33
N ALA A 95 2.52 10.32 -8.94
CA ALA A 95 3.40 11.34 -9.54
C ALA A 95 2.78 12.04 -10.75
N LYS A 96 1.91 11.37 -11.52
CA LYS A 96 1.15 11.98 -12.62
C LYS A 96 0.03 12.90 -12.13
N HIS A 97 -0.39 12.75 -10.87
CA HIS A 97 -1.43 13.54 -10.23
C HIS A 97 -0.90 14.33 -9.01
N PRO A 98 0.11 15.22 -9.18
CA PRO A 98 0.83 15.85 -8.06
C PRO A 98 0.00 16.84 -7.24
N THR A 99 -1.15 17.31 -7.74
CA THR A 99 -2.07 18.20 -7.01
C THR A 99 -2.89 17.46 -5.93
N GLU A 100 -2.70 16.14 -5.80
CA GLU A 100 -3.44 15.26 -4.89
C GLU A 100 -2.56 14.87 -3.70
N THR A 101 -2.23 15.87 -2.87
CA THR A 101 -1.46 15.66 -1.64
C THR A 101 -2.32 14.95 -0.60
N VAL A 102 -1.99 13.68 -0.34
CA VAL A 102 -2.32 13.00 0.93
C VAL A 102 -1.71 13.85 2.05
N PRO A 103 -2.44 14.17 3.13
CA PRO A 103 -1.86 14.87 4.27
C PRO A 103 -0.69 14.03 4.78
N VAL A 104 0.52 14.60 4.70
CA VAL A 104 1.67 14.08 5.42
C VAL A 104 1.37 14.33 6.89
N ASN A 105 0.90 13.32 7.61
CA ASN A 105 0.92 13.35 9.07
C ASN A 105 2.38 13.31 9.50
N THR A 106 2.98 14.50 9.52
CA THR A 106 4.29 14.74 10.11
C THR A 106 4.01 15.09 11.56
N ASP A 107 3.74 14.09 12.39
CA ASP A 107 3.87 14.28 13.84
C ASP A 107 5.37 14.35 14.14
N THR A 108 5.89 15.55 13.91
CA THR A 108 7.22 15.98 14.30
C THR A 108 7.11 16.32 15.78
N ASP A 109 7.24 15.33 16.65
CA ASP A 109 7.36 15.59 18.08
C ASP A 109 8.82 15.95 18.37
N LEU A 110 9.15 17.23 18.16
CA LEU A 110 10.40 17.84 18.60
C LEU A 110 10.08 19.05 19.48
N SER A 111 10.77 19.10 20.62
CA SER A 111 10.97 20.22 21.55
C SER A 111 9.85 20.55 22.56
N LYS A 112 9.98 19.98 23.76
CA LYS A 112 10.07 20.83 24.95
C LYS A 112 11.53 20.88 25.39
N ASP A 113 12.23 21.91 24.91
CA ASP A 113 13.40 22.46 25.59
C ASP A 113 12.96 22.96 26.97
N ILE A 114 13.63 22.50 28.02
CA ILE A 114 14.02 23.37 29.13
C ILE A 114 15.47 23.04 29.44
N SER A 115 16.32 23.99 29.09
CA SER A 115 17.71 24.13 29.48
C SER A 115 17.85 24.33 30.99
N ASP A 116 19.06 24.00 31.45
CA ASP A 116 19.83 24.71 32.48
C ASP A 116 20.24 23.92 33.74
N GLU A 117 21.57 23.81 33.84
CA GLU A 117 22.44 23.70 35.01
C GLU A 117 22.84 22.31 35.56
N ILE A 118 24.04 21.88 35.13
CA ILE A 118 25.05 21.19 35.96
C ILE A 118 25.92 22.33 36.55
N PRO A 119 26.38 22.39 37.83
CA PRO A 119 26.98 21.30 38.61
C PRO A 119 26.66 21.25 40.13
N PHE A 120 26.73 20.06 40.74
CA PHE A 120 27.61 19.63 41.86
C PHE A 120 27.28 18.20 42.28
#